data_AF-A0A7S3KJ80-F1
#
_entry.id   AF-A0A7S3KJ80-F1
#
_cell.length_a   1.000
_cell.length_b   1.000
_cell.length_c   1.000
_cell.angle_alpha   90.00
_cell.angle_beta   90.00
_cell.angle_gamma   90.00
#
_symmetry.space_group_name_H-M   'P 1'
#
loop_
_entity.id
_entity.type
_entity.pdbx_description
1 polymer ?
#
loop_
_entity_poly.entity_id
_entity_poly.type
_entity_poly.pdbx_seq_one_letter_code
_entity_poly.pdbx_strand_id
1 'polypeptide(L)'
;NMSEAPTSTQPDKKDDLGLTPEEIEENKKAQQELEAHNEAVTKQMEDLKNAVRKDMPFVSKYLTLDEYKLKWEGNKFYDSFDSIMTKFSKVRELRRDGNC
;
A
#
# COMPACT_ATOMS: atom_id res chain seq x y z
N ASN A 1 46.97 46.78 -35.28
CA ASN A 1 45.64 46.35 -34.81
C ASN A 1 45.52 44.84 -34.90
N MET A 2 45.88 44.14 -33.83
CA MET A 2 45.33 42.82 -33.56
C MET A 2 44.77 42.87 -32.15
N SER A 3 43.44 42.85 -32.11
CA SER A 3 42.59 43.02 -30.94
C SER A 3 42.67 41.80 -30.04
N GLU A 4 42.66 42.06 -28.74
CA GLU A 4 42.48 41.09 -27.67
C GLU A 4 41.21 40.27 -27.89
N ALA A 5 41.31 38.95 -27.69
CA ALA A 5 40.14 38.10 -27.48
C ALA A 5 40.16 37.65 -26.01
N PRO A 6 39.11 37.91 -25.23
CA PRO A 6 39.06 37.56 -23.82
C PRO A 6 38.90 36.04 -23.66
N THR A 7 39.73 35.45 -22.80
CA THR A 7 39.57 34.08 -22.32
C THR A 7 38.21 33.96 -21.64
N SER A 8 37.24 33.40 -22.37
CA SER A 8 35.91 33.05 -21.85
C SER A 8 36.06 31.88 -20.90
N THR A 9 36.21 32.15 -19.61
CA THR A 9 36.04 31.16 -18.55
C THR A 9 34.71 31.42 -17.86
N GLN A 10 33.68 30.67 -18.21
CA GLN A 10 32.48 30.47 -17.39
C GLN A 10 31.82 29.13 -17.73
N PRO A 11 31.07 28.50 -16.81
CA PRO A 11 31.00 28.71 -15.36
C PRO A 11 31.20 27.40 -14.56
N ASP A 12 31.42 27.61 -13.26
CA ASP A 12 31.36 26.65 -12.17
C ASP A 12 30.39 25.49 -12.39
N LYS A 13 30.91 24.26 -12.51
CA LYS A 13 30.12 23.06 -12.19
C LYS A 13 30.10 22.90 -10.67
N LYS A 14 29.25 23.68 -10.00
CA LYS A 14 28.79 23.40 -8.64
C LYS A 14 27.69 22.34 -8.72
N ASP A 15 28.10 21.11 -8.94
CA ASP A 15 27.32 19.94 -8.52
C ASP A 15 28.13 19.25 -7.40
N ASP A 16 28.55 20.01 -6.41
CA ASP A 16 29.02 19.47 -5.15
C ASP A 16 28.00 19.89 -4.11
N LEU A 17 27.20 18.94 -3.62
CA LEU A 17 26.12 19.19 -2.66
C LEU A 17 26.62 19.70 -1.30
N GLY A 18 27.91 20.06 -1.18
CA GLY A 18 28.51 20.66 0.02
C GLY A 18 28.43 19.77 1.26
N LEU A 19 28.13 18.48 1.07
CA LEU A 19 28.01 17.50 2.14
C LEU A 19 29.39 17.03 2.55
N THR A 20 29.63 17.01 3.85
CA THR A 20 30.82 16.39 4.41
C THR A 20 30.78 14.87 4.17
N PRO A 21 31.94 14.20 4.14
CA PRO A 21 32.00 12.74 4.03
C PRO A 21 31.18 12.01 5.10
N GLU A 22 31.10 12.57 6.31
CA GLU A 22 30.29 12.06 7.43
C GLU A 22 28.79 12.14 7.10
N GLU A 23 28.31 13.28 6.59
CA GLU A 23 26.91 13.44 6.16
C GLU A 23 26.57 12.52 4.98
N ILE A 24 27.51 12.26 4.07
CA ILE A 24 27.33 11.30 2.97
C ILE A 24 27.19 9.87 3.52
N GLU A 25 27.99 9.50 4.51
CA GLU A 25 27.93 8.18 5.14
C GLU A 25 26.65 8.00 5.95
N GLU A 26 26.24 9.01 6.72
CA GLU A 26 24.99 9.00 7.48
C GLU A 26 23.77 8.87 6.56
N ASN A 27 23.72 9.64 5.47
CA ASN A 27 22.66 9.56 4.48
C ASN A 27 22.60 8.17 3.80
N LYS A 28 23.73 7.56 3.48
CA LYS A 28 23.77 6.20 2.92
C LYS A 28 23.22 5.19 3.91
N LYS A 29 23.58 5.30 5.19
CA LYS A 29 23.08 4.41 6.24
C LYS A 29 21.57 4.57 6.42
N ALA A 30 21.08 5.81 6.47
CA ALA A 30 19.64 6.09 6.57
C ALA A 30 18.86 5.54 5.36
N GLN A 31 19.42 5.61 4.15
CA GLN A 31 18.82 5.01 2.96
C GLN A 31 18.73 3.49 3.06
N GLN A 32 19.80 2.82 3.51
CA GLN A 32 19.81 1.36 3.71
C GLN A 32 18.80 0.91 4.77
N GLU A 33 18.69 1.65 5.87
CA GLU A 33 17.69 1.37 6.92
C GLU A 33 16.26 1.54 6.41
N LEU A 34 16.00 2.59 5.61
CA LEU A 34 14.71 2.83 4.99
C LEU A 34 14.36 1.73 3.98
N GLU A 35 15.33 1.29 3.17
CA GLU A 35 15.15 0.20 2.19
C GLU A 35 14.81 -1.11 2.91
N ALA A 36 15.58 -1.49 3.93
CA ALA A 36 15.31 -2.68 4.74
C ALA A 36 13.94 -2.64 5.42
N HIS A 37 13.54 -1.46 5.93
CA HIS A 37 12.20 -1.27 6.49
C HIS A 37 11.09 -1.45 5.43
N ASN A 38 11.26 -0.85 4.25
CA ASN A 38 10.29 -0.95 3.16
C ASN A 38 10.15 -2.38 2.65
N GLU A 39 11.24 -3.14 2.57
CA GLU A 39 11.21 -4.57 2.24
C GLU A 39 10.43 -5.37 3.30
N ALA A 40 10.68 -5.11 4.59
CA ALA A 40 9.97 -5.78 5.68
C ALA A 40 8.46 -5.49 5.64
N VAL A 41 8.07 -4.23 5.44
CA VAL A 41 6.66 -3.83 5.30
C VAL A 41 6.03 -4.49 4.07
N THR A 42 6.73 -4.48 2.93
CA THR A 42 6.24 -5.11 1.69
C THR A 42 5.97 -6.59 1.89
N LYS A 43 6.88 -7.30 2.57
CA LYS A 43 6.72 -8.71 2.91
C LYS A 43 5.50 -8.94 3.81
N GLN A 44 5.35 -8.16 4.88
CA GLN A 44 4.18 -8.25 5.77
C GLN A 44 2.86 -8.03 5.02
N MET A 45 2.82 -7.06 4.10
CA MET A 45 1.64 -6.80 3.29
C MET A 45 1.32 -7.95 2.34
N GLU A 46 2.32 -8.59 1.74
CA GLU A 46 2.10 -9.75 0.88
C GLU A 46 1.64 -10.98 1.69
N ASP A 47 2.18 -11.19 2.89
CA ASP A 47 1.74 -12.25 3.80
C ASP A 47 0.26 -12.08 4.18
N LEU A 48 -0.17 -10.86 4.51
CA LEU A 48 -1.57 -10.54 4.78
C LEU A 48 -2.47 -10.77 3.55
N LYS A 49 -2.05 -10.31 2.37
CA LYS A 49 -2.79 -10.55 1.13
C LYS A 49 -2.94 -12.04 0.86
N ASN A 50 -1.88 -12.83 1.08
CA ASN A 50 -1.91 -14.27 0.85
C ASN A 50 -2.80 -15.00 1.86
N ALA A 51 -2.80 -14.59 3.13
CA ALA A 51 -3.75 -15.11 4.12
C ALA A 51 -5.21 -14.85 3.68
N VAL A 52 -5.54 -13.62 3.28
CA VAL A 52 -6.89 -13.27 2.79
C VAL A 52 -7.26 -14.06 1.53
N ARG A 53 -6.34 -14.22 0.57
CA ARG A 53 -6.59 -14.99 -0.67
C ARG A 53 -6.83 -16.47 -0.40
N LYS A 54 -6.17 -17.04 0.61
CA LYS A 54 -6.31 -18.44 1.02
C LYS A 54 -7.65 -18.69 1.68
N ASP A 55 -8.09 -17.79 2.55
CA ASP A 55 -9.31 -17.97 3.34
C ASP A 55 -10.57 -17.59 2.56
N MET A 56 -10.48 -16.65 1.61
CA MET A 56 -11.62 -16.14 0.86
C MET A 56 -11.42 -16.23 -0.66
N PRO A 57 -12.36 -16.82 -1.43
CA PRO A 57 -12.35 -16.70 -2.87
C PRO A 57 -12.57 -15.23 -3.29
N PHE A 58 -12.14 -14.87 -4.51
CA PHE A 58 -12.31 -13.50 -5.03
C PHE A 58 -13.78 -13.07 -5.01
N VAL A 59 -14.65 -13.99 -5.43
CA VAL A 59 -16.10 -13.88 -5.38
C VAL A 59 -16.64 -15.20 -4.83
N SER A 60 -17.44 -15.14 -3.77
CA SER A 60 -17.99 -16.35 -3.17
C SER A 60 -19.10 -16.98 -4.02
N LYS A 61 -19.52 -18.19 -3.64
CA LYS A 61 -20.82 -18.72 -4.06
C LYS A 61 -21.94 -17.87 -3.45
N TYR A 62 -23.12 -17.94 -4.05
CA TYR A 62 -24.30 -17.35 -3.42
C TYR A 62 -24.62 -18.07 -2.12
N LEU A 63 -24.93 -17.29 -1.10
CA LEU A 63 -25.50 -17.71 0.18
C LEU A 63 -26.91 -17.15 0.28
N THR A 64 -27.80 -17.83 0.98
CA THR A 64 -29.06 -17.23 1.41
C THR A 64 -28.77 -16.14 2.45
N LEU A 65 -29.68 -15.16 2.57
CA LEU A 65 -29.52 -14.14 3.61
C LEU A 65 -29.61 -14.72 5.02
N ASP A 66 -30.39 -15.78 5.24
CA ASP A 66 -30.45 -16.48 6.54
C ASP A 66 -29.09 -17.08 6.92
N GLU A 67 -28.49 -17.85 6.01
CA GLU A 67 -27.15 -18.43 6.22
C GLU A 67 -26.10 -17.35 6.49
N TYR A 68 -26.21 -16.21 5.81
CA TYR A 68 -25.28 -15.11 6.02
C TYR A 68 -25.53 -14.36 7.34
N LYS A 69 -26.79 -14.16 7.73
CA LYS A 69 -27.19 -13.52 8.99
C LYS A 69 -26.64 -14.29 10.20
N LEU A 70 -26.62 -15.62 10.16
CA LEU A 70 -26.04 -16.45 11.23
C LEU A 70 -24.58 -16.11 11.55
N LYS A 71 -23.80 -15.62 10.59
CA LYS A 71 -22.41 -15.19 10.83
C LYS A 71 -22.29 -13.96 11.73
N TRP A 72 -23.40 -13.24 11.92
CA TRP A 72 -23.49 -12.02 12.71
C TRP A 72 -24.18 -12.25 14.06
N GLU A 73 -24.38 -13.50 14.47
CA GLU A 73 -24.98 -13.80 15.77
C GLU A 73 -24.22 -13.11 16.91
N GLY A 74 -24.96 -12.46 17.81
CA GLY A 74 -24.40 -11.64 18.88
C GLY A 74 -23.87 -10.27 18.46
N ASN A 75 -23.92 -9.92 17.17
CA ASN A 75 -23.58 -8.58 16.69
C ASN A 75 -24.80 -7.64 16.76
N LYS A 76 -24.58 -6.37 17.12
CA LYS A 76 -25.64 -5.34 17.16
C LYS A 76 -26.39 -5.12 15.84
N PHE A 77 -25.81 -5.54 14.71
CA PHE A 77 -26.42 -5.45 13.38
C PHE A 77 -27.22 -6.70 12.98
N TYR A 78 -27.29 -7.72 13.83
CA TYR A 78 -28.00 -8.97 13.51
C TYR A 78 -29.45 -8.71 13.09
N ASP A 79 -30.19 -7.89 13.85
CA ASP A 79 -31.59 -7.58 13.55
C ASP A 79 -31.77 -6.64 12.35
N SER A 80 -30.71 -5.94 11.93
CA SER A 80 -30.77 -5.08 10.73
C SER A 80 -31.00 -5.90 9.44
N PHE A 81 -30.67 -7.19 9.47
CA PHE A 81 -30.90 -8.10 8.34
C PHE A 81 -32.38 -8.27 7.99
N ASP A 82 -33.30 -8.15 8.96
CA ASP A 82 -34.73 -8.35 8.72
C ASP A 82 -35.26 -7.37 7.67
N SER A 83 -34.79 -6.12 7.72
CA SER A 83 -35.13 -5.11 6.72
C SER A 83 -34.59 -5.43 5.32
N ILE A 84 -33.37 -5.99 5.24
CA ILE A 84 -32.68 -6.32 3.98
C ILE A 84 -33.35 -7.54 3.32
N MET A 85 -33.76 -8.51 4.15
CA MET A 85 -34.45 -9.73 3.72
C MET A 85 -35.82 -9.49 3.08
N THR A 86 -36.42 -8.31 3.27
CA THR A 86 -37.65 -7.94 2.55
C THR A 86 -37.45 -7.72 1.05
N LYS A 87 -36.22 -7.40 0.62
CA LYS A 87 -35.90 -7.02 -0.77
C LYS A 87 -34.97 -7.99 -1.47
N PHE A 88 -34.06 -8.59 -0.72
CA PHE A 88 -33.03 -9.47 -1.24
C PHE A 88 -33.22 -10.86 -0.66
N SER A 89 -32.81 -11.89 -1.41
CA SER A 89 -32.94 -13.29 -0.98
C SER A 89 -31.58 -13.98 -0.84
N LYS A 90 -30.57 -13.46 -1.52
CA LYS A 90 -29.23 -14.04 -1.58
C LYS A 90 -28.18 -12.95 -1.52
N VAL A 91 -27.01 -13.33 -1.01
CA VAL A 91 -25.81 -12.49 -0.97
C VAL A 91 -24.64 -13.24 -1.55
N ARG A 92 -23.62 -12.48 -1.90
CA ARG A 92 -22.35 -12.98 -2.41
C ARG A 92 -21.26 -12.10 -1.82
N GLU A 93 -20.34 -12.74 -1.11
CA GLU A 93 -19.22 -12.05 -0.48
C GLU A 93 -18.11 -11.84 -1.50
N LEU A 94 -17.52 -10.65 -1.45
CA LEU A 94 -16.33 -10.30 -2.21
C LEU A 94 -15.12 -10.38 -1.27
N ARG A 95 -13.97 -10.74 -1.84
CA ARG A 95 -12.72 -10.80 -1.08
C ARG A 95 -12.35 -9.40 -0.58
N ARG A 96 -11.95 -9.32 0.68
CA ARG A 96 -11.56 -8.06 1.34
C ARG A 96 -10.09 -7.72 1.06
N ASP A 97 -9.74 -7.56 -0.22
CA ASP A 97 -8.36 -7.29 -0.67
C ASP A 97 -8.10 -5.82 -1.05
N GLY A 98 -9.05 -4.93 -0.75
CA GLY A 98 -9.00 -3.50 -1.10
C GLY A 98 -9.71 -3.15 -2.41
N ASN A 99 -10.21 -4.15 -3.17
CA ASN A 99 -10.98 -3.95 -4.41
C ASN A 99 -12.41 -4.51 -4.32
N CYS A 100 -12.95 -4.62 -3.10
CA CYS A 100 -14.28 -5.18 -2.83
C CYS A 100 -15.41 -4.21 -3.13
#